data_AF-A0AA36BQ43-F1
#
_entry.id   AF-A0AA36BQ43-F1
#
_cell.length_a   1.000
_cell.length_b   1.000
_cell.length_c   1.000
_cell.angle_alpha   90.00
_cell.angle_beta   90.00
_cell.angle_gamma   90.00
#
_symmetry.space_group_name_H-M   'P 1'
#
loop_
_entity.id
_entity.type
_entity.pdbx_description
1 polymer ?
#
loop_
_entity_poly.entity_id
_entity_poly.type
_entity_poly.pdbx_seq_one_letter_code
_entity_poly.pdbx_strand_id
1 'polypeptide(L)' 'MRWCGHIVRMADERIPKQLFDGELAEEKRYRWKPKTRFKDGIRTTMKSLEMDPEDIVTLASDRVRWRRKV' A
#
# COMPACT_ATOMS: atom_id res chain seq x y z
N MET A 1 -4.51 1.88 -9.99
CA MET A 1 -4.32 1.52 -8.55
C MET A 1 -5.63 1.38 -7.76
N ARG A 2 -6.72 0.82 -8.31
CA ARG A 2 -8.02 0.81 -7.61
C ARG A 2 -8.08 -0.12 -6.39
N TRP A 3 -7.29 -1.19 -6.41
CA TRP A 3 -7.23 -2.21 -5.36
C TRP A 3 -6.60 -1.71 -4.06
N CYS A 4 -5.51 -0.95 -4.11
CA CYS A 4 -4.87 -0.39 -2.91
C CYS A 4 -5.81 0.50 -2.12
N GLY A 5 -6.53 1.40 -2.81
CA GLY A 5 -7.50 2.26 -2.13
C GLY A 5 -8.73 1.50 -1.65
N HIS A 6 -9.00 0.29 -2.16
CA HIS A 6 -10.03 -0.58 -1.59
C HIS A 6 -9.54 -1.24 -0.30
N ILE A 7 -8.32 -1.78 -0.29
CA ILE A 7 -7.72 -2.41 0.89
C ILE A 7 -7.57 -1.41 2.03
N VAL A 8 -7.10 -0.19 1.77
CA VAL A 8 -6.94 0.86 2.82
C VAL A 8 -8.24 1.12 3.58
N ARG A 9 -9.40 1.01 2.91
CA ARG A 9 -10.75 1.21 3.46
C ARG A 9 -11.39 -0.07 4.01
N MET A 10 -10.74 -1.23 3.91
CA MET A 10 -11.21 -2.44 4.57
C MET A 10 -10.93 -2.38 6.08
N ALA A 11 -11.76 -3.07 6.86
CA ALA A 11 -11.51 -3.27 8.28
C ALA A 11 -10.21 -4.07 8.53
N ASP A 12 -9.54 -3.80 9.64
CA ASP A 12 -8.25 -4.40 10.01
C ASP A 12 -8.33 -5.91 10.30
N GLU A 13 -9.53 -6.43 10.56
CA GLU A 13 -9.81 -7.86 10.72
C GLU A 13 -9.71 -8.63 9.39
N ARG A 14 -9.77 -7.92 8.25
CA ARG A 14 -9.81 -8.56 6.94
C ARG A 14 -8.41 -9.00 6.54
N ILE A 15 -8.28 -10.26 6.12
CA ILE A 15 -7.02 -10.86 5.65
C ILE A 15 -6.28 -9.97 4.63
N PRO A 16 -6.92 -9.33 3.63
CA PRO A 16 -6.21 -8.46 2.69
C PRO A 16 -5.59 -7.21 3.33
N LYS A 17 -6.23 -6.66 4.38
CA LYS A 17 -5.72 -5.50 5.13
C LYS A 17 -4.55 -5.92 6.03
N GLN A 18 -4.68 -7.05 6.71
CA GLN A 18 -3.60 -7.66 7.48
C GLN A 18 -2.39 -8.01 6.63
N LEU A 19 -2.60 -8.54 5.42
CA LEU A 19 -1.52 -8.84 4.47
C LEU A 19 -0.85 -7.58 3.92
N PHE A 20 -1.63 -6.52 3.73
CA PHE A 20 -1.15 -5.24 3.22
C PHE A 20 -0.25 -4.51 4.22
N ASP A 21 -0.64 -4.50 5.49
CA ASP A 21 0.12 -3.90 6.59
C ASP A 21 1.15 -4.87 7.21
N GLY A 22 1.01 -6.16 6.94
CA GLY A 22 1.87 -7.23 7.43
C GLY A 22 3.25 -7.25 6.79
N GLU A 23 4.22 -7.70 7.58
CA GLU A 23 5.57 -8.02 7.11
C GLU A 23 5.66 -9.49 6.69
N LEU A 24 6.40 -9.77 5.62
CA LEU A 24 6.70 -11.14 5.22
C LEU A 24 7.53 -11.83 6.31
N ALA A 25 6.93 -12.83 6.96
CA ALA A 25 7.55 -13.59 8.04
C ALA A 25 8.80 -14.34 7.56
N GLU A 26 8.70 -15.04 6.43
CA GLU A 26 9.77 -15.80 5.80
C GLU A 26 9.72 -15.64 4.29
N GLU A 27 10.74 -14.99 3.71
CA GLU A 27 10.96 -15.11 2.27
C GLU A 27 12.47 -15.05 1.98
N LYS A 28 12.99 -16.09 1.34
CA LYS A 28 14.35 -16.08 0.76
C LYS A 28 14.38 -15.04 -0.35
N ARG A 29 14.96 -13.87 -0.09
CA ARG A 29 15.19 -12.82 -1.10
C ARG A 29 16.67 -12.44 -1.19
N TYR A 30 17.01 -11.81 -2.31
CA TYR A 30 18.37 -11.40 -2.67
C TYR A 30 19.03 -10.62 -1.53
N ARG A 31 20.31 -10.92 -1.27
CA ARG A 31 21.06 -10.72 -0.01
C ARG A 31 21.21 -9.25 0.48
N TRP A 32 20.52 -8.28 -0.12
CA TRP A 32 20.75 -6.83 0.06
C TRP A 32 19.49 -5.95 0.05
N LYS A 33 18.27 -6.52 0.04
CA LYS A 33 17.03 -5.71 0.15
C LYS A 33 16.44 -5.77 1.56
N PRO A 34 16.08 -4.63 2.18
CA PRO A 34 15.32 -4.61 3.43
C PRO A 34 14.00 -5.39 3.28
N LYS A 35 13.50 -5.97 4.38
CA LYS A 35 12.15 -6.56 4.46
C LYS A 35 11.11 -5.44 4.37
N THR A 36 10.81 -4.98 3.17
CA THR A 36 9.81 -3.93 2.94
C THR A 36 8.41 -4.53 2.93
N ARG A 37 7.46 -3.89 3.63
CA ARG A 37 6.04 -4.29 3.65
C ARG A 37 5.43 -4.15 2.25
N PHE A 38 4.31 -4.83 1.97
CA PHE A 38 3.60 -4.65 0.70
C PHE A 38 3.23 -3.18 0.44
N LYS A 39 2.83 -2.47 1.51
CA LYS A 39 2.63 -1.02 1.53
C LYS A 39 3.83 -0.20 1.02
N ASP A 40 5.06 -0.63 1.29
CA ASP A 40 6.27 0.10 0.86
C ASP A 40 6.58 -0.10 -0.63
N GLY A 41 6.21 -1.27 -1.18
CA GLY A 41 6.18 -1.48 -2.63
C GLY A 41 5.25 -0.50 -3.31
N ILE A 42 4.05 -0.29 -2.74
CA ILE A 42 3.07 0.68 -3.24
C ILE A 42 3.59 2.11 -3.13
N ARG A 43 4.24 2.48 -2.01
CA ARG A 43 4.89 3.79 -1.88
C ARG A 43 5.95 4.01 -2.97
N THR A 44 6.73 2.98 -3.30
CA THR A 44 7.74 3.05 -4.36
C THR A 44 7.11 3.25 -5.74
N THR A 45 6.10 2.44 -6.08
CA THR A 45 5.35 2.59 -7.34
C THR A 45 4.66 3.94 -7.46
N MET A 46 4.21 4.51 -6.35
CA MET A 46 3.52 5.80 -6.34
C MET A 46 4.49 6.98 -6.42
N LYS A 47 5.68 6.85 -5.83
CA LYS A 47 6.78 7.80 -6.05
C LYS A 47 7.17 7.86 -7.53
N SER A 48 7.14 6.74 -8.26
CA SER A 48 7.33 6.74 -9.73
C SER A 48 6.16 7.34 -10.52
N LEU A 49 5.00 7.55 -9.90
CA LEU A 49 3.82 8.22 -10.48
C LEU A 49 3.72 9.69 -10.05
N GLU A 50 4.78 10.26 -9.46
CA GLU A 50 4.84 11.65 -8.95
C GLU A 50 3.76 11.97 -7.90
N MET A 51 3.27 10.94 -7.20
CA MET A 51 2.34 11.10 -6.09
C MET A 51 3.08 11.05 -4.77
N ASP A 52 2.77 11.98 -3.87
CA ASP A 52 3.35 11.98 -2.53
C ASP A 52 2.95 10.69 -1.77
N PRO A 53 3.91 9.85 -1.34
CA PRO A 53 3.64 8.58 -0.66
C PRO A 53 2.95 8.72 0.70
N GLU A 54 3.16 9.84 1.40
CA GLU A 54 2.58 10.11 2.73
C GLU A 54 1.07 10.34 2.63
N ASP A 55 0.66 11.03 1.56
CA ASP A 55 -0.74 11.41 1.33
C ASP A 55 -1.62 10.24 0.91
N ILE A 56 -1.07 9.08 0.53
CA ILE A 56 -1.84 8.01 -0.15
C ILE A 56 -2.80 7.31 0.79
N VAL A 57 -2.41 7.03 2.03
CA VAL A 57 -3.31 6.39 3.00
C VAL A 57 -4.46 7.34 3.33
N THR A 58 -4.12 8.62 3.51
CA THR A 58 -5.07 9.71 3.78
C THR A 58 -6.01 9.93 2.59
N LEU A 59 -5.47 9.94 1.37
CA LEU A 59 -6.19 10.11 0.11
C LEU A 59 -7.07 8.91 -0.23
N ALA A 60 -6.57 7.69 0.01
CA ALA A 60 -7.28 6.45 -0.22
C ALA A 60 -8.42 6.22 0.78
N SER A 61 -8.33 6.82 1.97
CA SER A 61 -9.42 6.84 2.95
C SER A 61 -10.63 7.59 2.40
N ASP A 62 -10.42 8.66 1.64
CA ASP A 62 -11.48 9.37 0.90
C ASP A 62 -11.72 8.72 -0.48
N ARG A 63 -12.83 7.97 -0.59
CA ARG A 63 -13.22 7.30 -1.84
C ARG A 63 -13.38 8.25 -3.03
N VAL A 64 -13.92 9.45 -2.80
CA VAL A 64 -14.23 10.41 -3.88
C VAL A 64 -12.93 11.03 -4.37
N ARG A 65 -12.08 11.47 -3.45
CA ARG A 65 -10.78 12.07 -3.76
C ARG A 65 -9.83 11.06 -4.42
N TRP A 66 -9.88 9.80 -4.00
CA TRP A 66 -9.15 8.70 -4.61
C TRP A 66 -9.53 8.47 -6.08
N ARG A 67 -10.83 8.40 -6.39
CA ARG A 67 -11.32 8.18 -7.77
C ARG A 67 -10.96 9.31 -8.73
N ARG A 68 -10.75 10.52 -8.24
CA ARG A 68 -10.36 11.67 -9.06
C ARG A 68 -8.86 11.64 -9.41
N LYS A 69 -8.04 10.99 -8.59
CA LYS A 69 -6.57 10.93 -8.71
C LYS A 69 -6.06 9.64 -9.37
N VAL A 70 -6.85 8.56 -9.44
CA VAL A 70 -6.47 7.20 -9.89
C VAL A 70 -7.16 6.77 -11.18
#